data_AF-A0A1G7Q5H6-F1
#
_entry.id   AF-A0A1G7Q5H6-F1
#
_cell.length_a   1.000
_cell.length_b   1.000
_cell.length_c   1.000
_cell.angle_alpha   90.00
_cell.angle_beta   90.00
_cell.angle_gamma   90.00
#
_symmetry.space_group_name_H-M   'P 1'
#
loop_
_entity.id
_entity.type
_entity.pdbx_description
1 polymer ?
#
loop_
_entity_poly.entity_id
_entity_poly.type
_entity_poly.pdbx_seq_one_letter_code
_entity_poly.pdbx_strand_id
1 'polypeptide(L)'
;MTTQQTMFGLGNAPRAHRSDEPVPPGDAAPTGRRRTGRPRDPQATGRIIAATQDVLASDGCSVTVEAITVRGGVGKATIYRRWPHVPDLMVDAVTATDPFAAAPAPDGDTRTQLLAVLGQLAHPLSPHECTAVVALHHAAWDERLRQAAEDVLLNPLRDRVAAACRSGSTPEPPAERVEALLTVVEALWVRRWSTRSVQDPAQVELLVDDVLLPLLRP
;
A
#
# COMPACT_ATOMS: atom_id res chain seq x y z
N MET A 1 -53.02 9.18 41.95
CA MET A 1 -53.39 9.52 40.56
C MET A 1 -53.27 8.23 39.76
N THR A 2 -54.35 7.44 39.75
CA THR A 2 -55.26 7.26 38.61
C THR A 2 -54.69 6.20 37.66
N THR A 3 -54.95 4.89 37.83
CA THR A 3 -56.21 4.11 37.74
C THR A 3 -56.54 3.66 36.32
N GLN A 4 -56.77 2.33 36.21
CA GLN A 4 -57.51 1.58 35.17
C GLN A 4 -56.76 1.29 33.84
N GLN A 5 -56.91 0.13 33.19
CA GLN A 5 -58.08 -0.75 33.18
C GLN A 5 -57.72 -2.17 32.69
N THR A 6 -58.18 -3.16 33.44
CA THR A 6 -58.34 -4.56 33.04
C THR A 6 -59.70 -4.71 32.34
N MET A 7 -59.80 -5.44 31.23
CA MET A 7 -61.00 -6.26 30.98
C MET A 7 -60.72 -7.45 30.06
N PHE A 8 -60.94 -8.63 30.62
CA PHE A 8 -61.10 -9.93 29.97
C PHE A 8 -62.42 -10.00 29.20
N GLY A 9 -62.47 -10.81 28.14
CA GLY A 9 -63.69 -11.26 27.49
C GLY A 9 -63.47 -12.57 26.74
N LEU A 10 -63.73 -13.68 27.42
CA LEU A 10 -63.75 -15.07 26.93
C LEU A 10 -64.96 -15.33 26.03
N GLY A 11 -64.84 -16.27 25.08
CA GLY A 11 -65.99 -16.81 24.35
C GLY A 11 -65.72 -17.93 23.35
N ASN A 12 -65.72 -19.17 23.87
CA ASN A 12 -66.10 -20.45 23.24
C ASN A 12 -65.21 -21.15 22.17
N ALA A 13 -64.67 -22.30 22.59
CA ALA A 13 -64.45 -23.53 21.79
C ALA A 13 -65.77 -24.38 21.76
N PRO A 14 -65.84 -25.65 21.29
CA PRO A 14 -64.97 -26.48 20.44
C PRO A 14 -65.76 -27.25 19.34
N ARG A 15 -65.09 -27.95 18.40
CA ARG A 15 -65.42 -29.34 18.00
C ARG A 15 -64.39 -29.94 17.04
N ALA A 16 -64.18 -31.23 17.24
CA ALA A 16 -63.13 -32.05 16.65
C ALA A 16 -63.59 -32.84 15.41
N HIS A 17 -62.58 -33.29 14.65
CA HIS A 17 -62.34 -34.67 14.19
C HIS A 17 -62.51 -34.99 12.67
N ARG A 18 -61.43 -35.60 12.13
CA ARG A 18 -61.31 -36.53 10.97
C ARG A 18 -61.22 -35.90 9.58
N SER A 19 -60.42 -36.39 8.63
CA SER A 19 -59.46 -37.51 8.53
C SER A 19 -58.64 -37.32 7.24
N ASP A 20 -57.52 -38.04 7.15
CA ASP A 20 -56.63 -38.24 5.98
C ASP A 20 -57.31 -38.40 4.61
N GLU A 21 -56.70 -37.79 3.57
CA GLU A 21 -56.44 -38.40 2.26
C GLU A 21 -55.29 -37.66 1.53
N PRO A 22 -54.61 -38.31 0.55
CA PRO A 22 -53.20 -38.13 0.24
C PRO A 22 -52.92 -37.09 -0.85
N VAL A 23 -51.80 -36.37 -0.71
CA VAL A 23 -51.27 -35.47 -1.75
C VAL A 23 -50.53 -36.30 -2.81
N PRO A 24 -50.83 -36.13 -4.11
CA PRO A 24 -50.17 -36.89 -5.19
C PRO A 24 -48.73 -36.43 -5.42
N PRO A 25 -47.81 -37.30 -5.91
CA PRO A 25 -46.48 -36.90 -6.30
C PRO A 25 -46.53 -36.31 -7.72
N GLY A 26 -46.25 -35.02 -7.84
CA GLY A 26 -46.24 -34.30 -9.12
C GLY A 26 -44.98 -33.45 -9.25
N ASP A 27 -43.98 -34.04 -9.90
CA ASP A 27 -42.90 -33.45 -10.67
C ASP A 27 -41.86 -32.51 -10.02
N ALA A 28 -40.62 -32.99 -10.11
CA ALA A 28 -39.40 -32.29 -9.80
C ALA A 28 -39.03 -31.23 -10.85
N ALA A 29 -38.73 -30.02 -10.35
CA ALA A 29 -37.75 -29.02 -10.85
C ALA A 29 -38.06 -28.29 -12.19
N PRO A 30 -37.61 -27.02 -12.40
CA PRO A 30 -36.22 -26.60 -12.20
C PRO A 30 -36.00 -25.30 -11.41
N THR A 31 -35.01 -25.39 -10.52
CA THR A 31 -33.94 -24.41 -10.25
C THR A 31 -34.24 -22.92 -10.54
N GLY A 32 -34.61 -22.21 -9.47
CA GLY A 32 -34.48 -20.75 -9.41
C GLY A 32 -33.03 -20.36 -9.70
N ARG A 33 -32.81 -19.88 -10.93
CA ARG A 33 -31.55 -19.38 -11.45
C ARG A 33 -30.97 -18.37 -10.45
N ARG A 34 -29.95 -18.80 -9.68
CA ARG A 34 -29.06 -17.88 -8.96
C ARG A 34 -28.65 -16.83 -9.99
N ARG A 35 -29.08 -15.58 -9.79
CA ARG A 35 -28.56 -14.44 -10.55
C ARG A 35 -27.07 -14.44 -10.31
N THR A 36 -26.33 -14.99 -11.28
CA THR A 36 -24.89 -14.87 -11.37
C THR A 36 -24.61 -13.38 -11.33
N GLY A 37 -24.10 -12.91 -10.19
CA GLY A 37 -23.66 -11.53 -10.06
C GLY A 37 -22.76 -11.21 -11.25
N ARG A 38 -22.93 -10.00 -11.81
CA ARG A 38 -22.15 -9.47 -12.94
C ARG A 38 -20.70 -10.01 -12.89
N PRO A 39 -20.14 -10.52 -14.00
CA PRO A 39 -18.78 -11.04 -14.04
C PRO A 39 -17.84 -10.11 -13.27
N ARG A 40 -17.02 -10.70 -12.38
CA ARG A 40 -16.07 -9.94 -11.54
C ARG A 40 -15.24 -9.07 -12.48
N ASP A 41 -15.41 -7.75 -12.39
CA ASP A 41 -14.60 -6.82 -13.16
C ASP A 41 -13.12 -7.08 -12.83
N PRO A 42 -12.33 -7.63 -13.76
CA PRO A 42 -10.93 -7.95 -13.51
C PRO A 42 -10.10 -6.68 -13.37
N GLN A 43 -10.56 -5.55 -13.91
CA GLN A 43 -9.89 -4.25 -13.82
C GLN A 43 -10.20 -3.51 -12.52
N ALA A 44 -11.23 -3.93 -11.77
CA ALA A 44 -11.60 -3.26 -10.53
C ALA A 44 -10.48 -3.30 -9.48
N THR A 45 -9.66 -4.36 -9.45
CA THR A 45 -8.50 -4.42 -8.53
C THR A 45 -7.50 -3.30 -8.84
N GLY A 46 -7.07 -3.19 -10.10
CA GLY A 46 -6.13 -2.15 -10.52
C GLY A 46 -6.68 -0.73 -10.32
N ARG A 47 -7.97 -0.50 -10.62
CA ARG A 47 -8.62 0.80 -10.36
C ARG A 47 -8.66 1.17 -8.88
N ILE A 48 -8.90 0.19 -8.01
CA ILE A 48 -8.91 0.41 -6.56
C ILE A 48 -7.50 0.70 -6.06
N ILE A 49 -6.50 -0.07 -6.51
CA ILE A 49 -5.08 0.17 -6.18
C ILE A 49 -4.66 1.58 -6.60
N ALA A 50 -4.90 1.98 -7.85
CA ALA A 50 -4.55 3.30 -8.35
C ALA A 50 -5.28 4.42 -7.57
N ALA A 51 -6.57 4.24 -7.26
CA ALA A 51 -7.31 5.19 -6.44
C ALA A 51 -6.75 5.32 -5.01
N THR A 52 -6.28 4.22 -4.42
CA THR A 52 -5.61 4.22 -3.12
C THR A 52 -4.27 4.94 -3.19
N GLN A 53 -3.46 4.68 -4.22
CA GLN A 53 -2.18 5.39 -4.44
C GLN A 53 -2.39 6.90 -4.58
N ASP A 54 -3.40 7.30 -5.36
CA ASP A 54 -3.82 8.69 -5.52
C ASP A 54 -4.20 9.37 -4.20
N VAL A 55 -4.99 8.69 -3.37
CA VAL A 55 -5.40 9.19 -2.05
C VAL A 55 -4.20 9.29 -1.11
N LEU A 56 -3.34 8.27 -1.10
CA LEU A 56 -2.09 8.26 -0.33
C LEU A 56 -1.14 9.39 -0.74
N ALA A 57 -1.08 9.72 -2.02
CA ALA A 57 -0.22 10.78 -2.55
C ALA A 57 -0.76 12.20 -2.28
N SER A 58 -2.09 12.39 -2.22
CA SER A 58 -2.71 13.71 -2.04
C SER A 58 -2.99 14.09 -0.59
N ASP A 59 -3.48 13.14 0.22
CA ASP A 59 -4.08 13.42 1.53
C ASP A 59 -3.19 12.83 2.62
N GLY A 60 -2.05 13.49 2.85
CA GLY A 60 -0.86 12.96 3.53
C GLY A 60 -0.95 12.51 4.99
N CYS A 61 -2.04 11.90 5.46
CA CYS A 61 -2.13 11.09 6.69
C CYS A 61 -3.45 10.30 6.88
N SER A 62 -4.48 10.43 6.03
CA SER A 62 -5.75 9.72 6.27
C SER A 62 -6.30 9.02 5.03
N VAL A 63 -6.00 7.74 4.91
CA VAL A 63 -6.66 6.86 3.93
C VAL A 63 -8.00 6.43 4.49
N THR A 64 -9.09 6.89 3.87
CA THR A 64 -10.45 6.44 4.19
C THR A 64 -11.02 5.64 3.05
N VAL A 65 -11.85 4.64 3.37
CA VAL A 65 -12.56 3.86 2.35
C VAL A 65 -13.46 4.78 1.54
N GLU A 66 -14.06 5.79 2.15
CA GLU A 66 -14.86 6.82 1.49
C GLU A 66 -14.05 7.54 0.40
N ALA A 67 -12.86 8.06 0.73
CA ALA A 67 -11.99 8.72 -0.24
C ALA A 67 -11.63 7.78 -1.41
N ILE A 68 -11.31 6.52 -1.12
CA ILE A 68 -11.00 5.52 -2.15
C ILE A 68 -12.24 5.23 -3.02
N THR A 69 -13.42 5.11 -2.43
CA THR A 69 -14.65 4.87 -3.20
C THR A 69 -15.01 6.02 -4.12
N VAL A 70 -14.84 7.26 -3.66
CA VAL A 70 -15.06 8.48 -4.45
C VAL A 70 -14.05 8.56 -5.60
N ARG A 71 -12.76 8.36 -5.30
CA ARG A 71 -11.69 8.44 -6.31
C ARG A 71 -11.76 7.31 -7.34
N GLY A 72 -12.00 6.07 -6.90
CA GLY A 72 -12.02 4.88 -7.76
C GLY A 72 -13.34 4.59 -8.45
N GLY A 73 -14.42 5.31 -8.09
CA GLY A 73 -15.77 5.06 -8.62
C GLY A 73 -16.27 3.65 -8.31
N VAL A 74 -15.97 3.12 -7.12
CA VAL A 74 -16.37 1.77 -6.67
C VAL A 74 -17.15 1.83 -5.37
N GLY A 75 -18.04 0.86 -5.14
CA GLY A 75 -18.76 0.76 -3.86
C GLY A 75 -17.93 0.07 -2.76
N LYS A 76 -18.16 0.42 -1.49
CA LYS A 76 -17.47 -0.17 -0.32
C LYS A 76 -17.47 -1.70 -0.30
N ALA A 77 -18.61 -2.33 -0.62
CA ALA A 77 -18.71 -3.80 -0.68
C ALA A 77 -17.80 -4.43 -1.73
N THR A 78 -17.40 -3.69 -2.77
CA THR A 78 -16.45 -4.14 -3.79
C THR A 78 -15.01 -4.13 -3.28
N ILE A 79 -14.68 -3.19 -2.38
CA ILE A 79 -13.40 -3.10 -1.68
C ILE A 79 -13.31 -4.21 -0.63
N TYR A 80 -14.25 -4.25 0.34
CA TYR A 80 -14.20 -5.18 1.47
C TYR A 80 -14.23 -6.66 1.09
N ARG A 81 -14.80 -7.01 -0.06
CA ARG A 81 -14.78 -8.39 -0.57
C ARG A 81 -13.36 -8.86 -0.97
N ARG A 82 -12.48 -7.92 -1.35
CA ARG A 82 -11.10 -8.20 -1.77
C ARG A 82 -10.11 -7.94 -0.64
N TRP A 83 -10.29 -6.84 0.06
CA TRP A 83 -9.47 -6.42 1.20
C TRP A 83 -10.38 -6.31 2.43
N PRO A 84 -10.42 -7.34 3.29
CA PRO A 84 -11.22 -7.32 4.51
C PRO A 84 -10.89 -6.11 5.40
N HIS A 85 -9.63 -5.67 5.39
CA HIS A 85 -9.15 -4.49 6.11
C HIS A 85 -8.45 -3.50 5.17
N VAL A 86 -8.53 -2.21 5.50
CA VAL A 86 -7.87 -1.13 4.73
C VAL A 86 -6.34 -1.30 4.68
N PRO A 87 -5.65 -1.72 5.76
CA PRO A 87 -4.21 -1.99 5.69
C PRO A 87 -3.82 -3.01 4.62
N ASP A 88 -4.62 -4.05 4.40
CA ASP A 88 -4.35 -5.02 3.34
C ASP A 88 -4.35 -4.35 1.94
N LEU A 89 -5.27 -3.39 1.72
CA LEU A 89 -5.31 -2.60 0.49
C LEU A 89 -4.13 -1.63 0.38
N MET A 90 -3.68 -1.05 1.50
CA MET A 90 -2.52 -0.17 1.50
C MET A 90 -1.23 -0.93 1.19
N VAL A 91 -1.06 -2.15 1.71
CA VAL A 91 0.07 -3.03 1.36
C VAL A 91 0.11 -3.28 -0.14
N ASP A 92 -1.00 -3.70 -0.75
CA ASP A 92 -1.07 -3.91 -2.20
C ASP A 92 -0.79 -2.62 -2.99
N ALA A 93 -1.30 -1.48 -2.51
CA ALA A 93 -1.08 -0.19 -3.15
C ALA A 93 0.39 0.23 -3.15
N VAL A 94 1.09 0.03 -2.03
CA VAL A 94 2.52 0.33 -1.87
C VAL A 94 3.36 -0.62 -2.70
N THR A 95 3.07 -1.93 -2.64
CA THR A 95 3.79 -2.96 -3.39
C THR A 95 3.68 -2.73 -4.90
N ALA A 96 2.57 -2.15 -5.37
CA ALA A 96 2.36 -1.79 -6.77
C ALA A 96 3.03 -0.47 -7.19
N THR A 97 3.79 0.20 -6.31
CA THR A 97 4.58 1.37 -6.67
C THR A 97 6.01 1.00 -7.03
N ASP A 98 6.63 1.81 -7.89
CA ASP A 98 8.05 1.73 -8.18
C ASP A 98 8.66 3.14 -8.13
N PRO A 99 9.09 3.60 -6.94
CA PRO A 99 9.73 4.91 -6.73
C PRO A 99 11.00 5.11 -7.55
N PHE A 100 11.58 4.03 -8.07
CA PHE A 100 12.90 4.01 -8.67
C PHE A 100 12.87 3.71 -10.17
N ALA A 101 11.72 3.35 -10.75
CA ALA A 101 11.50 3.01 -12.16
C ALA A 101 12.13 3.98 -13.17
N ALA A 102 12.14 5.28 -12.84
CA ALA A 102 12.45 6.35 -13.80
C ALA A 102 13.94 6.48 -14.14
N ALA A 103 14.84 5.76 -13.45
CA ALA A 103 16.29 5.89 -13.66
C ALA A 103 16.92 4.54 -14.01
N PRO A 104 17.34 4.30 -15.28
CA PRO A 104 18.34 3.27 -15.53
C PRO A 104 19.59 3.62 -14.71
N ALA A 105 20.25 2.60 -14.14
CA ALA A 105 21.53 2.81 -13.48
C ALA A 105 22.50 3.45 -14.51
N PRO A 106 23.10 4.60 -14.22
CA PRO A 106 24.02 5.22 -15.16
C PRO A 106 25.25 4.33 -15.37
N ASP A 107 25.72 4.23 -16.61
CA ASP A 107 27.06 3.73 -16.89
C ASP A 107 28.09 4.72 -16.35
N GLY A 108 29.18 4.23 -15.75
CA GLY A 108 30.24 5.08 -15.24
C GLY A 108 30.85 4.61 -13.92
N ASP A 109 31.75 5.44 -13.39
CA ASP A 109 32.47 5.20 -12.14
C ASP A 109 31.55 5.32 -10.90
N THR A 110 32.06 4.88 -9.75
CA THR A 110 31.35 4.90 -8.46
C THR A 110 30.76 6.28 -8.16
N ARG A 111 31.50 7.36 -8.45
CA ARG A 111 31.05 8.74 -8.25
C ARG A 111 29.80 9.05 -9.06
N THR A 112 29.83 8.76 -10.36
CA THR A 112 28.72 9.04 -11.29
C THR A 112 27.48 8.27 -10.87
N GLN A 113 27.63 7.01 -10.46
CA GLN A 113 26.50 6.20 -10.01
C GLN A 113 25.91 6.68 -8.68
N LEU A 114 26.76 7.05 -7.71
CA LEU A 114 26.29 7.65 -6.45
C LEU A 114 25.56 8.97 -6.68
N LEU A 115 26.06 9.83 -7.58
CA LEU A 115 25.37 11.08 -7.94
C LEU A 115 24.00 10.84 -8.56
N ALA A 116 23.81 9.81 -9.38
CA ALA A 116 22.49 9.51 -9.94
C ALA A 116 21.51 9.01 -8.87
N VAL A 117 21.96 8.21 -7.92
CA VAL A 117 21.12 7.75 -6.80
C VAL A 117 20.78 8.92 -5.88
N LEU A 118 21.77 9.69 -5.44
CA LEU A 118 21.57 10.80 -4.51
C LEU A 118 20.97 12.04 -5.16
N GLY A 119 21.07 12.20 -6.48
CA GLY A 119 20.44 13.30 -7.22
C GLY A 119 18.92 13.32 -7.05
N GLN A 120 18.29 12.17 -6.79
CA GLN A 120 16.88 12.10 -6.44
C GLN A 120 16.55 12.93 -5.18
N LEU A 121 17.50 13.10 -4.25
CA LEU A 121 17.31 13.91 -3.05
C LEU A 121 17.06 15.39 -3.35
N ALA A 122 17.48 15.88 -4.52
CA ALA A 122 17.28 17.26 -4.95
C ALA A 122 15.92 17.51 -5.62
N HIS A 123 15.10 16.46 -5.80
CA HIS A 123 13.78 16.57 -6.40
C HIS A 123 12.66 16.41 -5.38
N PRO A 124 11.49 17.04 -5.60
CA PRO A 124 10.29 16.73 -4.83
C PRO A 124 9.97 15.24 -4.87
N LEU A 125 9.28 14.74 -3.85
CA LEU A 125 8.82 13.35 -3.84
C LEU A 125 7.85 13.13 -5.01
N SER A 126 8.10 12.10 -5.81
CA SER A 126 7.16 11.59 -6.79
C SER A 126 5.89 11.05 -6.11
N PRO A 127 4.76 10.92 -6.83
CA PRO A 127 3.56 10.31 -6.29
C PRO A 127 3.79 8.90 -5.70
N HIS A 128 4.64 8.09 -6.36
CA HIS A 128 5.04 6.76 -5.88
C HIS A 128 5.81 6.83 -4.55
N GLU A 129 6.77 7.76 -4.44
CA GLU A 129 7.47 8.00 -3.17
C GLU A 129 6.50 8.48 -2.08
N CYS A 130 5.59 9.40 -2.40
CA CYS A 130 4.58 9.88 -1.44
C CYS A 130 3.72 8.73 -0.91
N THR A 131 3.25 7.82 -1.78
CA THR A 131 2.50 6.63 -1.39
C THR A 131 3.28 5.79 -0.38
N ALA A 132 4.53 5.44 -0.68
CA ALA A 132 5.35 4.60 0.17
C ALA A 132 5.75 5.30 1.49
N VAL A 133 6.00 6.62 1.48
CA VAL A 133 6.30 7.41 2.69
C VAL A 133 5.11 7.50 3.63
N VAL A 134 3.90 7.67 3.11
CA VAL A 134 2.68 7.67 3.95
C VAL A 134 2.47 6.28 4.56
N ALA A 135 2.72 5.21 3.81
CA ALA A 135 2.70 3.87 4.36
C ALA A 135 3.73 3.66 5.47
N LEU A 136 4.94 4.21 5.33
CA LEU A 136 5.97 4.19 6.39
C LEU A 136 5.51 4.94 7.65
N HIS A 137 4.73 6.02 7.51
CA HIS A 137 4.12 6.70 8.67
C HIS A 137 3.10 5.80 9.40
N HIS A 138 2.32 5.01 8.66
CA HIS A 138 1.37 4.05 9.23
C HIS A 138 2.04 2.76 9.73
N ALA A 139 3.24 2.43 9.25
CA ALA A 139 4.00 1.23 9.57
C ALA A 139 4.35 1.08 11.07
N ALA A 140 4.36 2.19 11.83
CA ALA A 140 4.54 2.14 13.29
C ALA A 140 3.50 1.24 14.01
N TRP A 141 2.37 0.96 13.35
CA TRP A 141 1.26 0.17 13.89
C TRP A 141 0.95 -1.10 13.09
N ASP A 142 1.63 -1.32 11.96
CA ASP A 142 1.41 -2.47 11.09
C ASP A 142 2.72 -2.92 10.44
N GLU A 143 3.19 -4.10 10.87
CA GLU A 143 4.42 -4.73 10.41
C GLU A 143 4.42 -5.03 8.90
N ARG A 144 3.26 -5.33 8.31
CA ARG A 144 3.15 -5.62 6.87
C ARG A 144 3.36 -4.38 6.04
N LEU A 145 2.85 -3.23 6.51
CA LEU A 145 3.12 -1.93 5.87
C LEU A 145 4.58 -1.53 6.02
N ARG A 146 5.19 -1.82 7.17
CA ARG A 146 6.64 -1.62 7.37
C ARG A 146 7.43 -2.39 6.32
N GLN A 147 7.18 -3.70 6.22
CA GLN A 147 7.88 -4.55 5.26
C GLN A 147 7.67 -4.09 3.81
N ALA A 148 6.42 -3.79 3.43
CA ALA A 148 6.11 -3.32 2.08
C ALA A 148 6.81 -1.99 1.74
N ALA A 149 6.89 -1.06 2.70
CA ALA A 149 7.62 0.19 2.50
C ALA A 149 9.14 -0.03 2.39
N GLU A 150 9.72 -0.91 3.20
CA GLU A 150 11.15 -1.27 3.12
C GLU A 150 11.51 -1.92 1.79
N ASP A 151 10.66 -2.85 1.31
CA ASP A 151 10.86 -3.56 0.04
C ASP A 151 10.78 -2.62 -1.17
N VAL A 152 10.00 -1.54 -1.07
CA VAL A 152 9.78 -0.58 -2.15
C VAL A 152 10.77 0.59 -2.10
N LEU A 153 11.21 1.01 -0.91
CA LEU A 153 12.05 2.20 -0.72
C LEU A 153 13.51 1.90 -0.37
N LEU A 154 13.76 0.96 0.55
CA LEU A 154 15.11 0.75 1.09
C LEU A 154 15.86 -0.34 0.35
N ASN A 155 15.23 -1.47 0.05
CA ASN A 155 15.90 -2.58 -0.64
C ASN A 155 16.40 -2.19 -2.05
N PRO A 156 15.61 -1.51 -2.90
CA PRO A 156 16.11 -1.07 -4.22
C PRO A 156 17.22 -0.02 -4.11
N LEU A 157 17.17 0.83 -3.08
CA LEU A 157 18.21 1.80 -2.78
C LEU A 157 19.52 1.10 -2.40
N ARG A 158 19.46 0.09 -1.51
CA ARG A 158 20.60 -0.74 -1.11
C ARG A 158 21.25 -1.40 -2.32
N ASP A 159 20.43 -2.02 -3.17
CA ASP A 159 20.90 -2.71 -4.36
C ASP A 159 21.62 -1.75 -5.32
N ARG A 160 21.08 -0.55 -5.52
CA ARG A 160 21.68 0.49 -6.37
C ARG A 160 23.00 1.01 -5.82
N VAL A 161 23.05 1.31 -4.52
CA VAL A 161 24.27 1.79 -3.88
C VAL A 161 25.36 0.72 -3.87
N ALA A 162 25.00 -0.53 -3.57
CA ALA A 162 25.93 -1.65 -3.62
C ALA A 162 26.45 -1.87 -5.06
N ALA A 163 25.58 -1.75 -6.07
CA ALA A 163 26.00 -1.80 -7.47
C ALA A 163 26.95 -0.66 -7.85
N ALA A 164 26.66 0.57 -7.39
CA ALA A 164 27.53 1.73 -7.58
C ALA A 164 28.94 1.53 -6.99
N CYS A 165 29.04 0.93 -5.80
CA CYS A 165 30.32 0.64 -5.18
C CYS A 165 31.16 -0.36 -5.98
N ARG A 166 30.52 -1.33 -6.64
CA ARG A 166 31.19 -2.37 -7.44
C ARG A 166 31.67 -1.90 -8.80
N SER A 167 30.98 -0.95 -9.42
CA SER A 167 31.23 -0.58 -10.82
C SER A 167 32.49 0.24 -11.07
N GLY A 168 32.95 1.03 -10.09
CA GLY A 168 34.13 1.90 -10.24
C GLY A 168 35.32 1.56 -9.34
N SER A 169 35.24 0.51 -8.51
CA SER A 169 36.28 0.22 -7.52
C SER A 169 37.04 -1.04 -7.88
N THR A 170 38.33 -0.91 -8.19
CA THR A 170 39.26 -2.04 -8.26
C THR A 170 40.50 -1.70 -7.42
N PRO A 171 40.75 -2.40 -6.29
CA PRO A 171 39.95 -3.48 -5.70
C PRO A 171 38.58 -3.03 -5.15
N GLU A 172 37.65 -3.99 -5.00
CA GLU A 172 36.33 -3.76 -4.41
C GLU A 172 36.45 -3.30 -2.94
N PRO A 173 35.65 -2.31 -2.49
CA PRO A 173 35.73 -1.82 -1.11
C PRO A 173 35.32 -2.91 -0.09
N PRO A 174 35.94 -2.92 1.11
CA PRO A 174 35.51 -3.76 2.22
C PRO A 174 34.01 -3.62 2.54
N ALA A 175 33.34 -4.74 2.84
CA ALA A 175 31.90 -4.78 3.11
C ALA A 175 31.46 -3.81 4.22
N GLU A 176 32.23 -3.74 5.32
CA GLU A 176 31.98 -2.80 6.43
C GLU A 176 31.94 -1.32 6.01
N ARG A 177 32.71 -0.93 4.99
CA ARG A 177 32.70 0.43 4.45
C ARG A 177 31.47 0.69 3.59
N VAL A 178 31.04 -0.32 2.84
CA VAL A 178 29.78 -0.26 2.07
C VAL A 178 28.58 -0.16 3.02
N GLU A 179 28.57 -0.91 4.12
CA GLU A 179 27.53 -0.82 5.16
C GLU A 179 27.50 0.55 5.84
N ALA A 180 28.67 1.13 6.14
CA ALA A 180 28.76 2.47 6.68
C ALA A 180 28.21 3.52 5.69
N LEU A 181 28.55 3.39 4.40
CA LEU A 181 28.02 4.24 3.35
C LEU A 181 26.49 4.10 3.22
N LEU A 182 25.97 2.87 3.21
CA LEU A 182 24.53 2.60 3.17
C LEU A 182 23.81 3.24 4.35
N THR A 183 24.37 3.15 5.56
CA THR A 183 23.81 3.80 6.75
C THR A 183 23.65 5.31 6.55
N VAL A 184 24.67 5.97 6.00
CA VAL A 184 24.61 7.43 5.71
C VAL A 184 23.57 7.74 4.64
N VAL A 185 23.55 6.96 3.54
CA VAL A 185 22.60 7.17 2.45
C VAL A 185 21.16 6.97 2.94
N GLU A 186 20.87 5.89 3.65
CA GLU A 186 19.55 5.64 4.23
C GLU A 186 19.12 6.77 5.17
N ALA A 187 20.03 7.28 6.02
CA ALA A 187 19.72 8.42 6.89
C ALA A 187 19.34 9.69 6.11
N LEU A 188 19.99 9.96 4.98
CA LEU A 188 19.64 11.08 4.10
C LEU A 188 18.24 10.91 3.49
N TRP A 189 17.90 9.70 3.06
CA TRP A 189 16.59 9.38 2.50
C TRP A 189 15.48 9.45 3.55
N VAL A 190 15.69 8.88 4.74
CA VAL A 190 14.75 8.97 5.87
C VAL A 190 14.54 10.43 6.27
N ARG A 191 15.60 11.25 6.29
CA ARG A 191 15.50 12.70 6.54
C ARG A 191 14.66 13.39 5.45
N ARG A 192 14.88 13.07 4.18
CA ARG A 192 14.07 13.62 3.06
C ARG A 192 12.60 13.23 3.19
N TRP A 193 12.30 11.96 3.48
CA TRP A 193 10.92 11.50 3.65
C TRP A 193 10.22 12.14 4.85
N SER A 194 10.95 12.32 5.95
CA SER A 194 10.41 12.92 7.17
C SER A 194 10.17 14.43 7.03
N THR A 195 11.08 15.13 6.35
CA THR A 195 11.02 16.60 6.20
C THR A 195 10.29 17.05 4.94
N ARG A 196 10.10 16.15 3.96
CA ARG A 196 9.66 16.45 2.59
C ARG A 196 10.45 17.60 1.94
N SER A 197 11.68 17.81 2.39
CA SER A 197 12.55 18.86 1.89
C SER A 197 13.44 18.32 0.77
N VAL A 198 13.67 19.17 -0.23
CA VAL A 198 14.68 18.90 -1.26
C VAL A 198 16.05 19.31 -0.75
N GLN A 199 17.08 18.55 -1.08
CA GLN A 199 18.46 18.96 -0.85
C GLN A 199 18.93 19.86 -2.00
N ASP A 200 19.82 20.80 -1.70
CA ASP A 200 20.51 21.58 -2.73
C ASP A 200 21.39 20.62 -3.56
N PRO A 201 21.29 20.62 -4.91
CA PRO A 201 22.17 19.85 -5.78
C PRO A 201 23.66 20.02 -5.47
N ALA A 202 24.11 21.23 -5.14
CA ALA A 202 25.51 21.48 -4.77
C ALA A 202 25.89 20.78 -3.46
N GLN A 203 24.94 20.67 -2.54
CA GLN A 203 25.13 19.92 -1.30
C GLN A 203 25.13 18.40 -1.53
N VAL A 204 24.37 17.91 -2.50
CA VAL A 204 24.43 16.50 -2.92
C VAL A 204 25.81 16.16 -3.50
N GLU A 205 26.35 17.01 -4.37
CA GLU A 205 27.70 16.82 -4.92
C GLU A 205 28.76 16.80 -3.81
N LEU A 206 28.71 17.76 -2.89
CA LEU A 206 29.61 17.82 -1.74
C LEU A 206 29.51 16.56 -0.87
N LEU A 207 28.30 16.07 -0.58
CA LEU A 207 28.11 14.83 0.19
C LEU A 207 28.75 13.64 -0.51
N VAL A 208 28.61 13.51 -1.83
CA VAL A 208 29.24 12.41 -2.59
C VAL A 208 30.76 12.53 -2.53
N ASP A 209 31.30 13.70 -2.82
CA ASP A 209 32.74 13.90 -3.00
C ASP A 209 33.53 13.92 -1.69
N ASP A 210 32.98 14.54 -0.65
CA ASP A 210 33.70 14.80 0.61
C ASP A 210 33.29 13.86 1.74
N VAL A 211 32.18 13.14 1.61
CA VAL A 211 31.70 12.19 2.64
C VAL A 211 31.65 10.77 2.12
N LEU A 212 30.90 10.49 1.06
CA LEU A 212 30.63 9.10 0.65
C LEU A 212 31.83 8.44 -0.04
N LEU A 213 32.47 9.09 -1.02
CA LEU A 213 33.65 8.52 -1.68
C LEU A 213 34.83 8.30 -0.72
N PRO A 214 35.13 9.21 0.23
CA PRO A 214 36.16 8.97 1.24
C PRO A 214 35.90 7.75 2.13
N LEU A 215 34.64 7.40 2.43
CA LEU A 215 34.31 6.21 3.22
C LEU A 215 34.76 4.90 2.54
N LEU A 216 34.81 4.88 1.21
CA LEU A 216 35.20 3.72 0.42
C LEU A 216 36.72 3.56 0.28
N ARG A 217 37.50 4.59 0.63
CA ARG A 217 38.97 4.52 0.56
C ARG A 217 39.53 3.60 1.65
N PRO A 218 40.56 2.79 1.36
CA PRO A 218 41.16 1.87 2.33
C PRO A 218 41.72 2.56 3.56
#